data_AF-A0A017RXF9-F1
#
_entry.id   AF-A0A017RXF9-F1
#
_cell.length_a   1.000
_cell.length_b   1.000
_cell.length_c   1.000
_cell.angle_alpha   90.00
_cell.angle_beta   90.00
_cell.angle_gamma   90.00
#
_symmetry.space_group_name_H-M   'P 1'
#
loop_
_entity.id
_entity.type
_entity.pdbx_description
1 polymer ?
#
loop_
_entity_poly.entity_id
_entity_poly.type
_entity_poly.pdbx_seq_one_letter_code
_entity_poly.pdbx_strand_id
1 'polypeptide(L)'
;MYREIKFSEMSKELLEQLQKGAFLTVKDGDKVNTMTIAWGSLGFMWYKPIFTAMVRYSRYTYELIEKAGEFTVSFPLNGQLKEELGFCGTKSGRDLDKIKECDLKIKAGDVVNTPVLDQCDLHLECKIVYKQPMDEKNVCQEIKDKAYPQGNYHVLYFGEIVKAYIK
;
A
#
# COMPACT_ATOMS: atom_id res chain seq x y z
N MET A 1 -20.92 6.84 -4.73
CA MET A 1 -21.32 5.51 -5.25
C MET A 1 -20.12 5.06 -6.03
N TYR A 2 -19.56 3.89 -5.73
CA TYR A 2 -18.29 3.50 -6.33
C TYR A 2 -18.39 3.36 -7.86
N ARG A 3 -17.43 3.96 -8.56
CA ARG A 3 -17.31 3.91 -10.01
C ARG A 3 -15.96 3.31 -10.38
N GLU A 4 -16.00 2.22 -11.15
CA GLU A 4 -14.80 1.61 -11.72
C GLU A 4 -14.14 2.54 -12.73
N ILE A 5 -12.82 2.58 -12.72
CA ILE A 5 -11.99 3.41 -13.60
C ILE A 5 -10.80 2.60 -14.10
N LYS A 6 -10.17 3.03 -15.21
CA LYS A 6 -8.80 2.60 -15.48
C LYS A 6 -7.87 3.32 -14.51
N PHE A 7 -6.89 2.61 -13.95
CA PHE A 7 -5.91 3.22 -13.04
C PHE A 7 -5.18 4.44 -13.66
N SER A 8 -5.01 4.43 -14.99
CA SER A 8 -4.36 5.50 -15.75
C SER A 8 -5.18 6.80 -15.81
N GLU A 9 -6.49 6.76 -15.59
CA GLU A 9 -7.34 7.95 -15.60
C GLU A 9 -7.04 8.89 -14.43
N MET A 10 -6.54 8.34 -13.32
CA MET A 10 -6.23 9.09 -12.09
C MET A 10 -4.74 9.02 -11.74
N SER A 11 -3.87 8.73 -12.71
CA SER A 11 -2.44 8.52 -12.44
C SER A 11 -1.77 9.74 -11.83
N LYS A 12 -2.21 10.95 -12.21
CA LYS A 12 -1.68 12.20 -11.68
C LYS A 12 -2.03 12.35 -10.20
N GLU A 13 -3.31 12.22 -9.87
CA GLU A 13 -3.86 12.32 -8.52
C GLU A 13 -3.26 11.26 -7.60
N LEU A 14 -3.13 10.03 -8.11
CA LEU A 14 -2.45 8.92 -7.44
C LEU A 14 -1.01 9.29 -7.05
N LEU A 15 -0.21 9.79 -8.00
CA LEU A 15 1.19 10.14 -7.76
C LEU A 15 1.35 11.35 -6.84
N GLU A 16 0.51 12.37 -6.99
CA GLU A 16 0.49 13.56 -6.13
C GLU A 16 0.07 13.21 -4.69
N GLN A 17 -0.91 12.31 -4.52
CA GLN A 17 -1.33 11.86 -3.21
C GLN A 17 -0.32 10.91 -2.57
N LEU A 18 0.33 10.04 -3.35
CA LEU A 18 1.29 9.08 -2.82
C LEU A 18 2.43 9.77 -2.06
N GLN A 19 2.91 10.93 -2.51
CA GLN A 19 3.92 11.71 -1.80
C GLN A 19 3.45 12.19 -0.41
N LYS A 20 2.14 12.34 -0.21
CA LYS A 20 1.51 12.74 1.06
C LYS A 20 1.13 11.53 1.93
N GLY A 21 1.07 10.35 1.33
CA GLY A 21 0.71 9.10 1.97
C GLY A 21 -0.55 8.46 1.39
N ALA A 22 -0.52 7.13 1.32
CA ALA A 22 -1.66 6.27 1.02
C ALA A 22 -1.65 5.07 1.97
N PHE A 23 -2.78 4.40 2.11
CA PHE A 23 -2.94 3.24 2.98
C PHE A 23 -2.73 1.94 2.20
N LEU A 24 -1.66 1.21 2.51
CA LEU A 24 -1.45 -0.17 2.06
C LEU A 24 -2.10 -1.12 3.07
N THR A 25 -3.17 -1.78 2.66
CA THR A 25 -3.92 -2.72 3.51
C THR A 25 -3.70 -4.15 3.06
N VAL A 26 -3.60 -5.07 4.01
CA VAL A 26 -3.41 -6.51 3.78
C VAL A 26 -4.27 -7.29 4.77
N LYS A 27 -4.84 -8.40 4.30
CA LYS A 27 -5.58 -9.37 5.12
C LYS A 27 -4.93 -10.75 5.09
N ASP A 28 -4.71 -11.35 6.27
CA ASP A 28 -4.28 -12.74 6.46
C ASP A 28 -5.22 -13.43 7.46
N GLY A 29 -6.07 -14.35 6.99
CA GLY A 29 -7.16 -14.91 7.80
C GLY A 29 -8.10 -13.82 8.32
N ASP A 30 -8.29 -13.76 9.65
CA ASP A 30 -9.12 -12.74 10.30
C ASP A 30 -8.36 -11.44 10.61
N LYS A 31 -7.04 -11.40 10.35
CA LYS A 31 -6.22 -10.23 10.66
C LYS A 31 -6.21 -9.27 9.47
N VAL A 32 -6.66 -8.04 9.71
CA VAL A 32 -6.55 -6.93 8.76
C VAL A 32 -5.63 -5.88 9.36
N ASN A 33 -4.67 -5.40 8.59
CA ASN A 33 -3.80 -4.32 9.00
C ASN A 33 -3.52 -3.38 7.83
N THR A 34 -3.52 -2.09 8.11
CA THR A 34 -3.14 -1.06 7.15
C THR A 34 -1.88 -0.33 7.60
N MET A 35 -1.01 0.05 6.68
CA MET A 35 0.14 0.92 6.95
C MET A 35 0.18 2.07 5.97
N THR A 36 0.79 3.17 6.38
CA THR A 36 1.05 4.29 5.47
C THR A 36 2.25 3.97 4.59
N ILE A 37 2.06 4.10 3.28
CA ILE A 37 3.12 4.16 2.28
C ILE A 37 3.16 5.56 1.68
N ALA A 38 4.35 6.14 1.59
CA ALA A 38 4.58 7.39 0.84
C ALA A 38 5.42 7.17 -0.43
N TRP A 39 5.87 5.93 -0.65
CA TRP A 39 6.69 5.51 -1.78
C TRP A 39 6.00 4.36 -2.51
N GLY A 40 6.08 4.39 -3.83
CA GLY A 40 5.58 3.37 -4.72
C GLY A 40 5.75 3.81 -6.17
N SER A 41 5.51 2.89 -7.09
CA SER A 41 5.53 3.19 -8.52
C SER A 41 4.31 2.63 -9.21
N LEU A 42 3.83 3.37 -10.21
CA LEU A 42 2.68 3.03 -11.01
C LEU A 42 3.12 2.95 -12.47
N GLY A 43 2.76 1.89 -13.18
CA GLY A 43 3.14 1.76 -14.58
C GLY A 43 2.68 0.45 -15.22
N PHE A 44 3.29 0.13 -16.36
CA PHE A 44 3.03 -1.12 -17.06
C PHE A 44 4.28 -2.01 -17.07
N MET A 45 4.12 -3.28 -16.69
CA MET A 45 5.14 -4.32 -16.82
C MET A 45 4.48 -5.61 -17.27
N TRP A 46 5.15 -6.37 -18.15
CA TRP A 46 4.62 -7.62 -18.71
C TRP A 46 3.20 -7.47 -19.30
N TYR A 47 2.94 -6.34 -19.97
CA TYR A 47 1.63 -5.99 -20.54
C TYR A 47 0.50 -5.84 -19.51
N LYS A 48 0.83 -5.72 -18.22
CA LYS A 48 -0.10 -5.59 -17.11
C LYS A 48 0.04 -4.24 -16.40
N PRO A 49 -1.06 -3.65 -15.90
CA PRO A 49 -0.99 -2.50 -15.02
C PRO A 49 -0.43 -2.92 -13.66
N ILE A 50 0.67 -2.33 -13.21
CA ILE A 50 1.34 -2.69 -11.96
C ILE A 50 1.40 -1.49 -11.01
N PHE A 51 1.06 -1.74 -9.76
CA PHE A 51 1.48 -0.92 -8.62
C PHE A 51 2.59 -1.65 -7.85
N THR A 52 3.74 -1.01 -7.68
CA THR A 52 4.84 -1.56 -6.88
C THR A 52 4.82 -0.93 -5.50
N ALA A 53 4.51 -1.74 -4.49
CA ALA A 53 4.60 -1.37 -3.08
C ALA A 53 5.98 -1.74 -2.51
N MET A 54 6.52 -0.90 -1.63
CA MET A 54 7.78 -1.15 -0.94
C MET A 54 7.52 -1.34 0.54
N VAL A 55 7.79 -2.53 1.08
CA VAL A 55 7.52 -2.86 2.48
C VAL A 55 8.80 -3.34 3.15
N ARG A 56 9.18 -2.71 4.27
CA ARG A 56 10.36 -3.13 5.05
C ARG A 56 10.07 -4.38 5.84
N TYR A 57 11.10 -5.21 6.05
CA TYR A 57 11.02 -6.40 6.90
C TYR A 57 10.51 -6.11 8.32
N SER A 58 10.84 -4.94 8.86
CA SER A 58 10.41 -4.55 10.21
C SER A 58 8.92 -4.23 10.34
N ARG A 59 8.20 -4.05 9.22
CA ARG A 59 6.77 -3.70 9.25
C ARG A 59 5.93 -4.93 9.49
N TYR A 60 4.92 -4.83 10.34
CA TYR A 60 3.96 -5.91 10.53
C TYR A 60 3.28 -6.35 9.22
N THR A 61 3.03 -5.39 8.32
CA THR A 61 2.49 -5.65 6.97
C THR A 61 3.35 -6.62 6.17
N TYR A 62 4.68 -6.67 6.38
CA TYR A 62 5.55 -7.66 5.73
C TYR A 62 5.14 -9.10 6.07
N GLU A 63 4.79 -9.38 7.32
CA GLU A 63 4.40 -10.74 7.73
C GLU A 63 3.08 -11.18 7.11
N LEU A 64 2.14 -10.24 6.96
CA LEU A 64 0.84 -10.52 6.39
C LEU A 64 0.91 -10.65 4.87
N ILE A 65 1.62 -9.74 4.20
CA ILE A 65 1.66 -9.70 2.73
C ILE A 65 2.34 -10.94 2.14
N GLU A 66 3.31 -11.52 2.86
CA GLU A 66 4.00 -12.74 2.47
C GLU A 66 3.07 -13.96 2.44
N LYS A 67 1.97 -13.95 3.21
CA LYS A 67 0.97 -15.02 3.24
C LYS A 67 -0.23 -14.73 2.37
N ALA A 68 -0.65 -13.46 2.32
CA ALA A 68 -1.85 -13.05 1.60
C ALA A 68 -1.70 -13.18 0.08
N GLY A 69 -0.55 -12.81 -0.49
CA GLY A 69 -0.35 -12.80 -1.94
C GLY A 69 -1.10 -11.68 -2.68
N GLU A 70 -1.75 -10.78 -1.96
CA GLU A 70 -2.54 -9.67 -2.47
C GLU A 70 -2.52 -8.51 -1.47
N PHE A 71 -2.85 -7.31 -1.95
CA PHE A 71 -2.99 -6.12 -1.12
C PHE A 71 -3.95 -5.13 -1.76
N THR A 72 -4.41 -4.16 -0.99
CA THR A 72 -5.13 -2.99 -1.52
C THR A 72 -4.38 -1.71 -1.19
N VAL A 73 -4.59 -0.68 -2.01
CA VAL A 73 -4.09 0.66 -1.74
C VAL A 73 -5.25 1.65 -1.78
N SER A 74 -5.49 2.32 -0.65
CA SER A 74 -6.52 3.34 -0.51
C SER A 74 -5.89 4.73 -0.42
N PHE A 75 -6.34 5.66 -1.26
CA PHE A 75 -5.80 7.02 -1.35
C PHE A 75 -6.80 8.03 -0.80
N PRO A 76 -6.49 8.69 0.33
CA PRO A 76 -7.31 9.78 0.85
C PRO A 76 -6.95 11.08 0.11
N LEU A 77 -7.74 11.45 -0.89
CA LEU A 77 -7.54 12.66 -1.67
C LEU A 77 -7.95 13.89 -0.84
N ASN A 78 -7.64 15.08 -1.36
CA ASN A 78 -8.06 16.36 -0.77
C ASN A 78 -7.61 16.59 0.69
N GLY A 79 -6.59 15.87 1.15
CA GLY A 79 -6.01 16.05 2.48
C GLY A 79 -6.84 15.49 3.62
N GLN A 80 -7.70 14.52 3.34
CA GLN A 80 -8.41 13.74 4.37
C GLN A 80 -7.46 12.76 5.07
N LEU A 81 -7.91 12.25 6.23
CA LEU A 81 -7.25 11.17 6.99
C LEU A 81 -5.76 11.38 7.30
N LYS A 82 -5.32 12.63 7.47
CA LYS A 82 -3.90 12.95 7.72
C LYS A 82 -3.39 12.40 9.06
N GLU A 83 -4.22 12.46 10.09
CA GLU A 83 -3.86 11.98 11.43
C GLU A 83 -3.74 10.46 11.42
N GLU A 84 -4.65 9.77 10.75
CA GLU A 84 -4.70 8.33 10.56
C GLU A 84 -3.53 7.85 9.70
N LEU A 85 -3.15 8.59 8.65
CA LEU A 85 -1.91 8.33 7.90
C LEU A 85 -0.68 8.45 8.82
N GLY A 86 -0.61 9.47 9.68
CA GLY A 86 0.47 9.61 10.66
C GLY A 86 0.51 8.46 11.65
N PHE A 87 -0.65 8.07 12.19
CA PHE A 87 -0.79 6.98 13.15
C PHE A 87 -0.42 5.63 12.52
N CYS A 88 -1.00 5.31 11.36
CA CYS A 88 -0.81 4.02 10.69
C CYS A 88 0.62 3.84 10.15
N GLY A 89 1.35 4.93 9.94
CA GLY A 89 2.77 4.93 9.56
C GLY A 89 3.74 4.75 10.73
N THR A 90 3.34 5.10 11.96
CA THR A 90 4.21 5.09 13.16
C THR A 90 3.91 3.96 14.12
N LYS A 91 2.65 3.54 14.26
CA LYS A 91 2.24 2.46 15.15
C LYS A 91 2.26 1.09 14.46
N SER A 92 2.71 0.09 15.20
CA SER A 92 2.76 -1.30 14.75
C SER A 92 1.41 -1.98 14.95
N GLY A 93 0.92 -2.71 13.95
CA GLY A 93 -0.28 -3.54 14.09
C GLY A 93 -0.04 -4.88 14.80
N ARG A 94 1.18 -5.14 15.28
CA ARG A 94 1.48 -6.31 16.12
C ARG A 94 0.82 -6.21 17.48
N ASP A 95 0.78 -4.99 18.02
CA ASP A 95 0.45 -4.72 19.41
C ASP A 95 -0.94 -4.08 19.56
N LEU A 96 -1.55 -3.65 18.45
CA LEU A 96 -2.86 -3.00 18.44
C LEU A 96 -3.59 -3.19 17.10
N ASP A 97 -4.90 -2.95 17.13
CA ASP A 97 -5.78 -2.98 15.96
C ASP A 97 -5.93 -1.56 15.39
N LYS A 98 -5.08 -1.22 14.42
CA LYS A 98 -5.06 0.14 13.81
C LYS A 98 -6.39 0.54 13.17
N ILE A 99 -7.17 -0.43 12.70
CA ILE A 99 -8.47 -0.15 12.08
C ILE A 99 -9.42 0.38 13.16
N LYS A 100 -9.46 -0.27 14.33
CA LYS A 100 -10.28 0.18 15.46
C LYS A 100 -9.76 1.46 16.10
N GLU A 101 -8.45 1.56 16.35
CA GLU A 101 -7.85 2.72 17.02
C GLU A 101 -8.06 4.03 16.24
N CYS A 102 -8.14 3.95 14.91
CA CYS A 102 -8.36 5.11 14.04
C CYS A 102 -9.82 5.25 13.54
N ASP A 103 -10.76 4.45 14.05
CA ASP A 103 -12.15 4.37 13.53
C ASP A 103 -12.22 4.27 11.99
N LEU A 104 -11.30 3.49 11.41
CA LEU A 104 -11.23 3.28 9.97
C LEU A 104 -12.31 2.28 9.56
N LYS A 105 -13.13 2.69 8.60
CA LYS A 105 -14.19 1.86 8.02
C LYS A 105 -13.61 1.04 6.89
N ILE A 106 -13.84 -0.27 6.94
CA ILE A 106 -13.42 -1.20 5.89
C ILE A 106 -14.62 -1.61 5.02
N LYS A 107 -14.37 -1.76 3.73
CA LYS A 107 -15.29 -2.33 2.76
C LYS A 107 -14.62 -3.55 2.12
N ALA A 108 -15.39 -4.61 1.88
CA ALA A 108 -14.89 -5.78 1.15
C ALA A 108 -14.35 -5.35 -0.23
N GLY A 109 -13.20 -5.93 -0.61
CA GLY A 109 -12.70 -5.85 -1.98
C GLY A 109 -13.69 -6.50 -2.94
N ASP A 110 -13.72 -6.00 -4.17
CA ASP A 110 -14.60 -6.50 -5.22
C ASP A 110 -14.01 -7.73 -5.93
N VAL A 111 -12.67 -7.88 -5.95
CA VAL A 111 -11.93 -8.96 -6.64
C VAL A 111 -10.96 -9.68 -5.70
N VAL A 112 -10.30 -8.96 -4.79
CA VAL A 112 -9.38 -9.52 -3.78
C VAL A 112 -10.08 -9.68 -2.42
N ASN A 113 -9.58 -10.57 -1.56
CA ASN A 113 -10.14 -10.80 -0.22
C ASN A 113 -9.75 -9.68 0.76
N THR A 114 -8.63 -9.01 0.50
CA THR A 114 -8.15 -7.87 1.28
C THR A 114 -9.11 -6.67 1.12
N PRO A 115 -9.61 -6.09 2.22
CA PRO A 115 -10.56 -4.98 2.14
C PRO A 115 -9.89 -3.68 1.73
N VAL A 116 -10.70 -2.70 1.36
CA VAL A 116 -10.30 -1.30 1.18
C VAL A 116 -10.79 -0.45 2.34
N LEU A 117 -10.17 0.71 2.57
CA LEU A 117 -10.66 1.69 3.55
C LEU A 117 -11.75 2.57 2.93
N ASP A 118 -13.01 2.38 3.31
CA ASP A 118 -14.20 3.01 2.71
C ASP A 118 -14.17 4.56 2.78
N GLN A 119 -13.46 5.13 3.75
CA GLN A 119 -13.35 6.59 3.89
C GLN A 119 -12.39 7.24 2.87
N CYS A 120 -11.61 6.47 2.11
CA CYS A 120 -10.76 7.02 1.06
C CYS A 120 -11.50 7.18 -0.27
N ASP A 121 -10.98 8.04 -1.16
CA ASP A 121 -11.64 8.41 -2.41
C ASP A 121 -11.30 7.49 -3.58
N LEU A 122 -10.13 6.86 -3.56
CA LEU A 122 -9.65 6.00 -4.64
C LEU A 122 -9.03 4.72 -4.08
N HIS A 123 -9.32 3.60 -4.71
CA HIS A 123 -8.80 2.30 -4.32
C HIS A 123 -8.19 1.53 -5.49
N LEU A 124 -7.10 0.82 -5.21
CA LEU A 124 -6.50 -0.18 -6.08
C LEU A 124 -6.55 -1.54 -5.39
N GLU A 125 -7.00 -2.56 -6.11
CA GLU A 125 -6.91 -3.96 -5.71
C GLU A 125 -5.80 -4.65 -6.49
N CYS A 126 -4.85 -5.26 -5.78
CA CYS A 126 -3.61 -5.75 -6.37
C CYS A 126 -3.36 -7.22 -6.02
N LYS A 127 -3.03 -8.04 -7.02
CA LYS A 127 -2.51 -9.40 -6.83
C LYS A 127 -1.02 -9.43 -7.09
N ILE A 128 -0.24 -9.98 -6.17
CA ILE A 128 1.22 -9.98 -6.27
C ILE A 128 1.63 -10.98 -7.36
N VAL A 129 2.30 -10.47 -8.40
CA VAL A 129 2.81 -11.28 -9.52
C VAL A 129 4.32 -11.47 -9.47
N TYR A 130 5.02 -10.62 -8.74
CA TYR A 130 6.46 -10.72 -8.52
C TYR A 130 6.85 -10.03 -7.21
N LYS A 131 7.91 -10.51 -6.56
CA LYS A 131 8.50 -9.83 -5.41
C LYS A 131 10.03 -9.92 -5.45
N GLN A 132 10.69 -8.87 -4.99
CA GLN A 132 12.14 -8.77 -4.99
C GLN A 132 12.65 -8.08 -3.72
N PRO A 133 13.37 -8.81 -2.85
CA PRO A 133 14.21 -8.18 -1.83
C PRO A 133 15.22 -7.23 -2.45
N MET A 134 15.37 -6.02 -1.89
CA MET A 134 16.47 -5.14 -2.28
C MET A 134 17.81 -5.78 -1.96
N ASP A 135 18.71 -5.79 -2.95
CA ASP A 135 20.12 -6.10 -2.73
C ASP A 135 20.87 -4.80 -2.47
N GLU A 136 21.36 -4.64 -1.24
CA GLU A 136 22.10 -3.45 -0.81
C GLU A 136 23.34 -3.17 -1.68
N LYS A 137 23.96 -4.19 -2.29
CA LYS A 137 25.13 -4.01 -3.13
C LYS A 137 24.83 -3.17 -4.38
N ASN A 138 23.56 -3.17 -4.79
CA ASN A 138 23.08 -2.46 -5.98
C ASN A 138 22.47 -1.08 -5.66
N VAL A 139 22.50 -0.66 -4.39
CA VAL A 139 22.02 0.66 -3.97
C VAL A 139 23.20 1.62 -3.85
N CYS A 140 23.13 2.79 -4.50
CA CYS A 140 24.18 3.80 -4.41
C CYS A 140 24.28 4.38 -2.98
N GLN A 141 25.48 4.84 -2.61
CA GLN A 141 25.77 5.26 -1.23
C GLN A 141 24.85 6.39 -0.75
N GLU A 142 24.53 7.36 -1.62
CA GLU A 142 23.63 8.46 -1.28
C GLU A 142 22.24 7.99 -0.82
N ILE A 143 21.67 6.99 -1.50
CA ILE A 143 20.37 6.43 -1.12
C ILE A 143 20.49 5.63 0.18
N LYS A 144 21.60 4.89 0.38
CA LYS A 144 21.84 4.17 1.64
C LYS A 144 21.86 5.14 2.81
N ASP A 145 22.62 6.22 2.71
CA ASP A 145 22.78 7.19 3.80
C ASP A 145 21.46 7.89 4.15
N LYS A 146 20.67 8.26 3.14
CA LYS A 146 19.40 8.98 3.33
C LYS A 146 18.25 8.07 3.76
N ALA A 147 18.07 6.92 3.11
CA ALA A 147 16.87 6.08 3.27
C ALA A 147 17.10 4.85 4.16
N TYR A 148 18.34 4.38 4.26
CA TYR A 148 18.71 3.12 4.92
C TYR A 148 19.93 3.24 5.86
N PRO A 149 20.04 4.28 6.71
CA PRO A 149 21.20 4.45 7.59
C PRO A 149 21.42 3.29 8.58
N GLN A 150 20.41 2.43 8.76
CA GLN A 150 20.43 1.27 9.65
C GLN A 150 20.23 -0.07 8.92
N GLY A 151 20.34 -0.12 7.59
CA GLY A 151 20.24 -1.38 6.83
C GLY A 151 18.85 -2.04 6.77
N ASN A 152 17.79 -1.35 7.19
CA ASN A 152 16.40 -1.84 7.15
C ASN A 152 15.77 -1.64 5.76
N TYR A 153 16.20 -2.43 4.78
CA TYR A 153 15.79 -2.33 3.38
C TYR A 153 14.37 -2.85 3.11
N HIS A 154 13.82 -2.51 1.95
CA HIS A 154 12.49 -2.97 1.53
C HIS A 154 12.55 -4.30 0.75
N VAL A 155 11.42 -5.00 0.76
CA VAL A 155 11.02 -5.92 -0.30
C VAL A 155 10.07 -5.16 -1.22
N LEU A 156 10.30 -5.24 -2.53
CA LEU A 156 9.44 -4.68 -3.55
C LEU A 156 8.39 -5.72 -3.92
N TYR A 157 7.11 -5.36 -3.84
CA TYR A 157 5.97 -6.18 -4.22
C TYR A 157 5.31 -5.60 -5.47
N PHE A 158 5.34 -6.34 -6.56
CA PHE A 158 4.77 -5.95 -7.85
C PHE A 158 3.35 -6.52 -7.92
N GLY A 159 2.37 -5.65 -7.68
CA GLY A 159 0.95 -6.01 -7.71
C GLY A 159 0.32 -5.69 -9.05
N GLU A 160 -0.20 -6.69 -9.76
CA GLU A 160 -1.12 -6.48 -10.87
C GLU A 160 -2.39 -5.82 -10.35
N ILE A 161 -2.69 -4.62 -10.87
CA ILE A 161 -3.91 -3.88 -10.55
C ILE A 161 -5.06 -4.59 -11.24
N VAL A 162 -5.76 -5.44 -10.49
CA VAL A 162 -6.91 -6.21 -10.99
C VAL A 162 -8.21 -5.42 -10.91
N LYS A 163 -8.26 -4.37 -10.09
CA LYS A 163 -9.36 -3.40 -10.08
C LYS A 163 -8.90 -2.03 -9.58
N ALA A 164 -9.50 -0.97 -10.15
CA ALA A 164 -9.35 0.40 -9.66
C ALA A 164 -10.72 1.10 -9.66
N TYR A 165 -11.03 1.85 -8.61
CA TYR A 165 -12.31 2.53 -8.49
C TYR A 165 -12.24 3.76 -7.58
N ILE A 166 -13.14 4.70 -7.83
CA ILE A 166 -13.31 5.93 -7.05
C ILE A 166 -14.66 5.94 -6.34
N LYS A 167 -14.75 6.65 -5.21
CA LYS A 167 -15.97 6.78 -4.41
C LYS A 167 -16.91 7.88 -4.90
#